data_AF-A0A9P6CMD6-F1
#
_entry.id   AF-A0A9P6CMD6-F1
#
_cell.length_a   1.000
_cell.length_b   1.000
_cell.length_c   1.000
_cell.angle_alpha   90.00
_cell.angle_beta   90.00
_cell.angle_gamma   90.00
#
_symmetry.space_group_name_H-M   'P 1'
#
loop_
_entity.id
_entity.type
_entity.pdbx_description
1 polymer ?
#
loop_
_entity_poly.entity_id
_entity_poly.type
_entity_poly.pdbx_seq_one_letter_code
_entity_poly.pdbx_strand_id
1 'polypeptide(L)'
;MALILKDSHSPSQPVLDAEDSNFCARCALGAVSMGLERGYAVKESKVLWAGLAEDLEFWSSQMRFWFAVRTKEETRQLLDRINRCSCRMSDPKIREYHRNGRSEEERICKTIGQETQTSGIVYVDYLISTMAIVLERTNFKSVVKRTTRRWPTCPEDLMPFGPRALVDSIIVWSHFISDIAMFSFTALCVRLCGSLLIPHVIESSLTRCAIDAGRKLFDRTWSSIRLRASLKRKKMGEAFVYQIELLLSYFRILFESQDVDKQAMILNGHELKAVQIFSLLAYAADDPRLLLDKYRIPAVKALSKQGFRIYRFMRLYIDPLPTVLLHPEICNLDAVPVRTDEKYVPAEAARLNAELAAGRELTVEENARRQYLLLYAPQARQAISYIRRIRFKLDCSSFNCPNSIHSVGKTFQRCAGCGLAAYCSKACQQAAWSAEHLPHKKVCKIVRNALDAAGIDLIFRFAEDNRDDLIIEKWKRAEVTIFDMFEIVEWASYKKYSSSLPEKRECEPGYLDYEEKLAELSKDGASEDFHSRQDRARIPVFEERVLPRLQRVSFQGTRISSTGWRFSSRMTISLFPFRYL
;
A
#
# COMPACT_ATOMS: atom_id res chain seq x y z
N MET A 1 -24.48 -11.24 -20.96
CA MET A 1 -24.27 -9.80 -20.68
C MET A 1 -23.92 -8.98 -21.92
N ALA A 2 -23.19 -9.52 -22.92
CA ALA A 2 -23.05 -8.88 -24.26
C ALA A 2 -24.38 -8.66 -25.03
N LEU A 3 -25.51 -9.20 -24.55
CA LEU A 3 -26.85 -8.99 -25.10
C LEU A 3 -27.61 -7.81 -24.47
N ILE A 4 -27.17 -7.29 -23.32
CA ILE A 4 -27.79 -6.11 -22.66
C ILE A 4 -27.23 -4.79 -23.23
N LEU A 5 -26.13 -4.86 -23.98
CA LEU A 5 -25.47 -3.73 -24.67
C LEU A 5 -25.78 -3.71 -26.17
N LYS A 6 -26.62 -4.63 -26.67
CA LYS A 6 -27.03 -4.70 -28.09
C LYS A 6 -28.30 -3.91 -28.41
N ASP A 7 -29.00 -3.38 -27.41
CA ASP A 7 -29.88 -2.24 -27.66
C ASP A 7 -28.98 -1.12 -28.16
N SER A 8 -29.33 -0.55 -29.32
CA SER A 8 -28.50 0.16 -30.30
C SER A 8 -27.67 1.37 -29.85
N HIS A 9 -27.50 1.60 -28.55
CA HIS A 9 -26.60 2.61 -28.00
C HIS A 9 -25.79 1.98 -26.88
N SER A 10 -24.59 1.50 -27.23
CA SER A 10 -23.58 1.14 -26.24
C SER A 10 -23.38 2.34 -25.29
N PRO A 11 -23.33 2.14 -23.96
CA PRO A 11 -22.99 3.19 -23.00
C PRO A 11 -21.61 3.80 -23.27
N SER A 12 -20.77 3.19 -24.12
CA SER A 12 -19.52 3.78 -24.61
C SER A 12 -19.72 4.99 -25.52
N GLN A 13 -20.79 5.04 -26.33
CA GLN A 13 -20.94 6.03 -27.39
C GLN A 13 -21.09 7.48 -26.88
N PRO A 14 -21.87 7.77 -25.81
CA PRO A 14 -21.92 9.12 -25.24
C PRO A 14 -20.58 9.62 -24.65
N VAL A 15 -19.68 8.70 -24.31
CA VAL A 15 -18.42 9.03 -23.62
C VAL A 15 -17.22 9.05 -24.57
N LEU A 16 -17.25 8.22 -25.61
CA LEU A 16 -16.27 8.21 -26.70
C LEU A 16 -16.14 9.57 -27.38
N ASP A 17 -17.25 10.30 -27.49
CA ASP A 17 -17.29 11.60 -28.14
C ASP A 17 -17.24 12.77 -27.14
N ALA A 18 -16.84 12.61 -25.87
CA ALA A 18 -16.96 13.69 -24.86
C ALA A 18 -16.26 15.03 -25.21
N GLU A 19 -15.35 15.04 -26.20
CA GLU A 19 -14.81 16.29 -26.76
C GLU A 19 -15.75 17.00 -27.73
N ASP A 20 -16.64 16.27 -28.41
CA ASP A 20 -17.61 16.75 -29.41
C ASP A 20 -19.08 16.44 -29.03
N SER A 21 -19.33 15.84 -27.86
CA SER A 21 -20.66 15.35 -27.49
C SER A 21 -21.53 16.46 -26.95
N ASN A 22 -22.82 16.40 -27.29
CA ASN A 22 -23.84 17.30 -26.78
C ASN A 22 -24.32 16.93 -25.36
N PHE A 23 -23.51 16.19 -24.60
CA PHE A 23 -23.86 15.74 -23.25
C PHE A 23 -23.08 16.51 -22.20
N CYS A 24 -23.78 17.11 -21.24
CA CYS A 24 -23.13 17.66 -20.06
C CYS A 24 -22.75 16.57 -19.06
N ALA A 25 -21.86 16.90 -18.14
CA ALA A 25 -21.32 15.99 -17.14
C ALA A 25 -22.40 15.34 -16.28
N ARG A 26 -23.48 16.05 -15.94
CA ARG A 26 -24.62 15.46 -15.21
C ARG A 26 -25.31 14.38 -16.04
N CYS A 27 -25.53 14.61 -17.33
CA CYS A 27 -26.10 13.61 -18.21
C CYS A 27 -25.17 12.40 -18.35
N ALA A 28 -23.87 12.64 -18.55
CA ALA A 28 -22.86 11.59 -18.66
C ALA A 28 -22.76 10.75 -17.38
N LEU A 29 -22.76 11.38 -16.21
CA LEU A 29 -22.77 10.72 -14.90
C LEU A 29 -23.98 9.79 -14.75
N GLY A 30 -25.17 10.27 -15.07
CA GLY A 30 -26.38 9.46 -15.00
C GLY A 30 -26.40 8.30 -16.01
N ALA A 31 -25.90 8.53 -17.23
CA ALA A 31 -25.79 7.48 -18.23
C ALA A 31 -24.84 6.36 -17.78
N VAL A 32 -23.66 6.72 -17.24
CA VAL A 32 -22.70 5.75 -16.70
C VAL A 32 -23.30 5.03 -15.50
N SER A 33 -23.85 5.74 -14.50
CA SER A 33 -24.39 5.10 -13.30
C SER A 33 -25.50 4.11 -13.63
N MET A 34 -26.43 4.48 -14.51
CA MET A 34 -27.46 3.55 -14.96
C MET A 34 -26.89 2.32 -15.67
N GLY A 35 -25.85 2.49 -16.48
CA GLY A 35 -25.15 1.38 -17.13
C GLY A 35 -24.55 0.42 -16.10
N LEU A 36 -23.93 0.96 -15.05
CA LEU A 36 -23.35 0.17 -13.96
C LEU A 36 -24.44 -0.51 -13.11
N GLU A 37 -25.48 0.22 -12.68
CA GLU A 37 -26.62 -0.26 -11.86
C GLU A 37 -27.38 -1.41 -12.50
N ARG A 38 -27.62 -1.36 -13.82
CA ARG A 38 -28.23 -2.48 -14.55
C ARG A 38 -27.40 -3.76 -14.45
N GLY A 39 -26.08 -3.62 -14.31
CA GLY A 39 -25.21 -4.75 -13.98
C GLY A 39 -25.40 -5.25 -12.54
N TYR A 40 -25.58 -4.35 -11.56
CA TYR A 40 -25.76 -4.71 -10.14
C TYR A 40 -27.03 -5.51 -9.84
N ALA A 41 -28.09 -5.37 -10.64
CA ALA A 41 -29.33 -6.13 -10.47
C ALA A 41 -29.13 -7.66 -10.62
N VAL A 42 -28.00 -8.10 -11.18
CA VAL A 42 -27.59 -9.51 -11.23
C VAL A 42 -26.87 -9.86 -9.91
N LYS A 43 -27.51 -10.72 -9.10
CA LYS A 43 -27.29 -10.95 -7.65
C LYS A 43 -25.89 -11.33 -7.13
N GLU A 44 -24.80 -11.22 -7.90
CA GLU A 44 -23.44 -11.45 -7.39
C GLU A 44 -22.47 -10.33 -7.77
N SER A 45 -21.99 -9.60 -6.76
CA SER A 45 -21.03 -8.50 -6.94
C SER A 45 -19.77 -8.94 -7.71
N LYS A 46 -19.31 -10.19 -7.55
CA LYS A 46 -18.14 -10.72 -8.29
C LYS A 46 -18.39 -10.82 -9.80
N VAL A 47 -19.59 -11.23 -10.21
CA VAL A 47 -19.97 -11.36 -11.62
C VAL A 47 -20.07 -9.99 -12.27
N LEU A 48 -20.56 -8.99 -11.53
CA LEU A 48 -20.64 -7.61 -12.00
C LEU A 48 -19.28 -7.05 -12.40
N TRP A 49 -18.29 -7.06 -11.49
CA TRP A 49 -16.97 -6.46 -11.79
C TRP A 49 -16.24 -7.20 -12.90
N ALA A 50 -16.44 -8.51 -12.98
CA ALA A 50 -15.97 -9.31 -14.09
C ALA A 50 -16.58 -8.86 -15.43
N GLY A 51 -17.90 -8.64 -15.47
CA GLY A 51 -18.59 -8.15 -16.67
C GLY A 51 -18.24 -6.70 -17.03
N LEU A 52 -18.06 -5.83 -16.04
CA LEU A 52 -17.61 -4.45 -16.29
C LEU A 52 -16.22 -4.43 -16.90
N ALA A 53 -15.30 -5.27 -16.42
CA ALA A 53 -13.97 -5.38 -16.98
C ALA A 53 -13.94 -6.03 -18.39
N GLU A 54 -15.06 -6.57 -18.87
CA GLU A 54 -15.15 -7.12 -20.24
C GLU A 54 -15.44 -6.04 -21.29
N ASP A 55 -15.89 -4.84 -20.89
CA ASP A 55 -16.08 -3.70 -21.79
C ASP A 55 -14.75 -2.95 -22.03
N LEU A 56 -13.88 -3.58 -22.82
CA LEU A 56 -12.54 -3.05 -23.13
C LEU A 56 -12.60 -1.68 -23.79
N GLU A 57 -13.58 -1.46 -24.67
CA GLU A 57 -13.73 -0.24 -25.43
C GLU A 57 -14.14 0.92 -24.51
N PHE A 58 -15.13 0.72 -23.64
CA PHE A 58 -15.54 1.74 -22.68
C PHE A 58 -14.37 2.24 -21.84
N TRP A 59 -13.63 1.33 -21.18
CA TRP A 59 -12.53 1.73 -20.29
C TRP A 59 -11.33 2.32 -21.03
N SER A 60 -10.98 1.77 -22.19
CA SER A 60 -9.90 2.34 -23.00
C SER A 60 -10.24 3.76 -23.47
N SER A 61 -11.52 4.01 -23.75
CA SER A 61 -12.01 5.34 -24.12
C SER A 61 -12.00 6.29 -22.94
N GLN A 62 -12.38 5.84 -21.74
CA GLN A 62 -12.20 6.62 -20.52
C GLN A 62 -10.74 7.02 -20.34
N MET A 63 -9.82 6.04 -20.42
CA MET A 63 -8.40 6.33 -20.23
C MET A 63 -7.85 7.33 -21.24
N ARG A 64 -8.26 7.21 -22.52
CA ARG A 64 -7.88 8.18 -23.55
C ARG A 64 -8.45 9.56 -23.28
N PHE A 65 -9.72 9.65 -22.90
CA PHE A 65 -10.34 10.93 -22.65
C PHE A 65 -9.72 11.63 -21.44
N TRP A 66 -9.59 10.96 -20.30
CA TRP A 66 -9.14 11.58 -19.05
C TRP A 66 -7.65 11.88 -19.02
N PHE A 67 -6.83 11.03 -19.62
CA PHE A 67 -5.38 11.15 -19.55
C PHE A 67 -4.74 11.60 -20.86
N ALA A 68 -5.55 12.14 -21.79
CA ALA A 68 -5.02 12.96 -22.87
C ALA A 68 -4.27 14.16 -22.27
N VAL A 69 -3.08 14.42 -22.83
CA VAL A 69 -2.17 15.46 -22.37
C VAL A 69 -2.85 16.81 -22.49
N ARG A 70 -3.09 17.46 -21.35
CA ARG A 70 -3.70 18.79 -21.25
C ARG A 70 -2.96 19.64 -20.26
N THR A 71 -2.90 20.93 -20.54
CA THR A 71 -2.51 21.96 -19.60
C THR A 71 -3.62 22.19 -18.56
N LYS A 72 -3.30 22.88 -17.46
CA LYS A 72 -4.31 23.28 -16.47
C LYS A 72 -5.42 24.13 -17.10
N GLU A 73 -5.09 24.98 -18.07
CA GLU A 73 -6.07 25.85 -18.71
C GLU A 73 -7.00 25.07 -19.64
N GLU A 74 -6.47 24.14 -20.44
CA GLU A 74 -7.30 23.25 -21.27
C GLU A 74 -8.20 22.35 -20.42
N THR A 75 -7.71 21.83 -19.29
CA THR A 75 -8.54 21.06 -18.35
C THR A 75 -9.64 21.91 -17.73
N ARG A 76 -9.39 23.19 -17.42
CA ARG A 76 -10.41 24.13 -16.96
C ARG A 76 -11.47 24.36 -18.04
N GLN A 77 -11.05 24.65 -19.26
CA GLN A 77 -11.96 24.86 -20.39
C GLN A 77 -12.81 23.62 -20.67
N LEU A 78 -12.21 22.42 -20.55
CA LEU A 78 -12.94 21.16 -20.63
C LEU A 78 -14.01 21.06 -19.55
N LEU A 79 -13.67 21.33 -18.29
CA LEU A 79 -14.61 21.33 -17.17
C LEU A 79 -15.75 22.35 -17.39
N ASP A 80 -15.43 23.57 -17.82
CA ASP A 80 -16.42 24.61 -18.11
C ASP A 80 -17.37 24.18 -19.23
N ARG A 81 -16.84 23.55 -20.28
CA ARG A 81 -17.63 23.01 -21.40
C ARG A 81 -18.57 21.91 -20.94
N ILE A 82 -18.07 20.87 -20.25
CA ILE A 82 -18.92 19.75 -19.82
C ILE A 82 -19.90 20.15 -18.71
N ASN A 83 -19.65 21.24 -17.98
CA ASN A 83 -20.60 21.78 -17.00
C ASN A 83 -21.79 22.51 -17.66
N ARG A 84 -21.65 22.99 -18.90
CA ARG A 84 -22.74 23.65 -19.64
C ARG A 84 -23.69 22.61 -20.22
N CYS A 85 -24.98 22.73 -19.93
CA CYS A 85 -26.00 21.81 -20.42
C CYS A 85 -26.48 22.19 -21.83
N SER A 86 -26.05 21.42 -22.84
CA SER A 86 -26.59 21.47 -24.22
C SER A 86 -27.45 20.24 -24.58
N CYS A 87 -27.75 19.39 -23.59
CA CYS A 87 -28.49 18.14 -23.79
C CYS A 87 -29.90 18.37 -24.35
N ARG A 88 -30.32 17.49 -25.28
CA ARG A 88 -31.68 17.50 -25.85
C ARG A 88 -32.70 16.95 -24.85
N MET A 89 -33.16 17.81 -23.93
CA MET A 89 -34.14 17.43 -22.89
C MET A 89 -35.52 17.02 -23.41
N SER A 90 -35.81 17.17 -24.71
CA SER A 90 -37.01 16.60 -25.32
C SER A 90 -36.94 15.07 -25.39
N ASP A 91 -35.74 14.47 -25.40
CA ASP A 91 -35.56 13.02 -25.37
C ASP A 91 -35.81 12.47 -23.94
N PRO A 92 -36.78 11.56 -23.76
CA PRO A 92 -37.07 10.94 -22.47
C PRO A 92 -35.86 10.27 -21.81
N LYS A 93 -34.99 9.62 -22.59
CA LYS A 93 -33.80 8.91 -22.09
C LYS A 93 -32.77 9.89 -21.54
N ILE A 94 -32.57 11.02 -22.22
CA ILE A 94 -31.68 12.09 -21.75
C ILE A 94 -32.21 12.73 -20.46
N ARG A 95 -33.54 12.93 -20.34
CA ARG A 95 -34.14 13.38 -19.07
C ARG A 95 -33.91 12.38 -17.94
N GLU A 96 -34.01 11.08 -18.23
CA GLU A 96 -33.73 10.03 -17.25
C GLU A 96 -32.26 10.05 -16.81
N TYR A 97 -31.32 10.17 -17.75
CA TYR A 97 -29.90 10.37 -17.44
C TYR A 97 -29.67 11.61 -16.57
N HIS A 98 -30.29 12.74 -16.86
CA HIS A 98 -30.18 13.92 -16.01
C HIS A 98 -30.71 13.71 -14.59
N ARG A 99 -31.81 12.97 -14.44
CA ARG A 99 -32.39 12.67 -13.12
C ARG A 99 -31.45 11.78 -12.30
N ASN A 100 -30.97 10.69 -12.90
CA ASN A 100 -30.04 9.79 -12.23
C ASN A 100 -28.69 10.47 -11.95
N GLY A 101 -28.19 11.26 -12.89
CA GLY A 101 -26.97 12.04 -12.70
C GLY A 101 -27.07 13.04 -11.55
N ARG A 102 -28.22 13.71 -11.37
CA ARG A 102 -28.45 14.57 -10.21
C ARG A 102 -28.44 13.78 -8.90
N SER A 103 -29.12 12.63 -8.87
CA SER A 103 -29.15 11.76 -7.68
C SER A 103 -27.75 11.29 -7.30
N GLU A 104 -26.96 10.85 -8.27
CA GLU A 104 -25.58 10.43 -8.05
C GLU A 104 -24.67 11.58 -7.66
N GLU A 105 -24.85 12.75 -8.27
CA GLU A 105 -24.12 13.97 -7.89
C GLU A 105 -24.34 14.30 -6.40
N GLU A 106 -25.58 14.28 -5.94
CA GLU A 106 -25.91 14.49 -4.53
C GLU A 106 -25.31 13.40 -3.62
N ARG A 107 -25.27 12.15 -4.07
CA ARG A 107 -24.70 11.02 -3.33
C ARG A 107 -23.18 11.17 -3.19
N ILE A 108 -22.49 11.51 -4.27
CA ILE A 108 -21.04 11.67 -4.30
C ILE A 108 -20.62 12.91 -3.52
N CYS A 109 -21.30 14.05 -3.70
CA CYS A 109 -21.04 15.28 -2.94
C CYS A 109 -21.14 15.08 -1.43
N LYS A 110 -22.06 14.22 -0.95
CA LYS A 110 -22.14 13.82 0.47
C LYS A 110 -20.91 13.04 0.93
N THR A 111 -20.35 12.22 0.04
CA THR A 111 -19.20 11.33 0.33
C THR A 111 -17.86 12.08 0.27
N ILE A 112 -17.71 13.08 -0.58
CA ILE A 112 -16.44 13.83 -0.74
C ILE A 112 -16.40 15.14 0.06
N GLY A 113 -17.54 15.56 0.62
CA GLY A 113 -17.63 16.63 1.61
C GLY A 113 -17.42 18.06 1.08
N GLN A 114 -17.99 18.44 -0.08
CA GLN A 114 -17.79 19.79 -0.63
C GLN A 114 -19.08 20.46 -1.15
N GLU A 115 -19.20 21.76 -0.83
CA GLU A 115 -20.23 22.69 -1.35
C GLU A 115 -19.84 23.31 -2.71
N THR A 116 -18.59 23.16 -3.17
CA THR A 116 -18.03 23.84 -4.37
C THR A 116 -17.79 22.93 -5.59
N GLN A 117 -18.30 21.71 -5.56
CA GLN A 117 -18.10 20.75 -6.65
C GLN A 117 -19.03 21.08 -7.82
N THR A 118 -18.48 21.13 -9.03
CA THR A 118 -19.26 21.21 -10.27
C THR A 118 -19.59 19.80 -10.75
N SER A 119 -20.66 19.63 -11.52
CA SER A 119 -21.05 18.31 -12.04
C SER A 119 -19.93 17.63 -12.85
N GLY A 120 -19.08 18.41 -13.52
CA GLY A 120 -17.88 17.96 -14.21
C GLY A 120 -16.88 17.28 -13.27
N ILE A 121 -16.55 17.90 -12.15
CA ILE A 121 -15.62 17.35 -11.16
C ILE A 121 -16.19 16.07 -10.56
N VAL A 122 -17.49 16.07 -10.21
CA VAL A 122 -18.18 14.89 -9.65
C VAL A 122 -18.20 13.73 -10.64
N TYR A 123 -18.40 14.02 -11.93
CA TYR A 123 -18.34 13.01 -12.97
C TYR A 123 -16.94 12.38 -13.12
N VAL A 124 -15.88 13.19 -13.09
CA VAL A 124 -14.50 12.69 -13.16
C VAL A 124 -14.18 11.83 -11.93
N ASP A 125 -14.51 12.32 -10.74
CA ASP A 125 -14.30 11.63 -9.48
C ASP A 125 -15.00 10.26 -9.43
N TYR A 126 -16.26 10.22 -9.87
CA TYR A 126 -17.04 8.99 -9.97
C TYR A 126 -16.35 7.94 -10.85
N LEU A 127 -15.88 8.35 -12.02
CA LEU A 127 -15.25 7.44 -12.96
C LEU A 127 -13.92 6.92 -12.44
N ILE A 128 -13.08 7.78 -11.89
CA ILE A 128 -11.80 7.38 -11.29
C ILE A 128 -12.03 6.40 -10.14
N SER A 129 -12.98 6.71 -9.25
CA SER A 129 -13.35 5.83 -8.15
C SER A 129 -13.85 4.47 -8.65
N THR A 130 -14.67 4.47 -9.70
CA THR A 130 -15.15 3.24 -10.32
C THR A 130 -14.00 2.44 -10.95
N MET A 131 -13.09 3.09 -11.67
CA MET A 131 -11.90 2.46 -12.26
C MET A 131 -11.00 1.87 -11.18
N ALA A 132 -10.77 2.58 -10.09
CA ALA A 132 -10.01 2.07 -8.95
C ALA A 132 -10.64 0.78 -8.39
N ILE A 133 -11.97 0.77 -8.22
CA ILE A 133 -12.69 -0.43 -7.75
C ILE A 133 -12.54 -1.58 -8.75
N VAL A 134 -12.68 -1.32 -10.06
CA VAL A 134 -12.49 -2.32 -11.11
C VAL A 134 -11.07 -2.90 -11.04
N LEU A 135 -10.04 -2.05 -10.99
CA LEU A 135 -8.64 -2.47 -10.92
C LEU A 135 -8.28 -3.22 -9.62
N GLU A 136 -8.95 -2.89 -8.51
CA GLU A 136 -8.75 -3.58 -7.24
C GLU A 136 -9.35 -4.99 -7.28
N ARG A 137 -10.59 -5.14 -7.76
CA ARG A 137 -11.38 -6.38 -7.67
C ARG A 137 -11.06 -7.43 -8.73
N THR A 138 -10.52 -7.00 -9.85
CA THR A 138 -10.19 -7.85 -11.00
C THR A 138 -8.98 -8.76 -10.78
N ASN A 139 -8.28 -8.64 -9.65
CA ASN A 139 -7.16 -9.51 -9.24
C ASN A 139 -6.16 -9.79 -10.38
N PHE A 140 -5.78 -8.75 -11.11
CA PHE A 140 -4.92 -8.88 -12.26
C PHE A 140 -3.53 -9.41 -11.87
N LYS A 141 -3.16 -10.54 -12.47
CA LYS A 141 -1.75 -10.91 -12.62
C LYS A 141 -1.19 -9.90 -13.62
N SER A 142 -0.26 -9.04 -13.21
CA SER A 142 0.47 -8.04 -14.02
C SER A 142 0.11 -8.02 -15.52
N VAL A 143 -0.53 -6.93 -15.96
CA VAL A 143 -1.04 -6.72 -17.34
C VAL A 143 0.04 -6.84 -18.42
N VAL A 144 1.30 -6.76 -18.02
CA VAL A 144 2.50 -6.90 -18.87
C VAL A 144 2.52 -8.23 -19.63
N LYS A 145 1.93 -9.28 -19.08
CA LYS A 145 1.94 -10.59 -19.74
C LYS A 145 0.98 -10.70 -20.90
N ARG A 146 0.07 -9.72 -21.10
CA ARG A 146 -0.97 -9.75 -22.15
C ARG A 146 -1.81 -11.04 -22.15
N THR A 147 -1.98 -11.65 -20.97
CA THR A 147 -2.73 -12.91 -20.81
C THR A 147 -4.17 -12.70 -20.34
N THR A 148 -4.53 -11.46 -19.96
CA THR A 148 -5.85 -11.16 -19.43
C THR A 148 -6.79 -10.85 -20.58
N ARG A 149 -7.98 -11.48 -20.57
CA ARG A 149 -9.07 -11.17 -21.52
C ARG A 149 -9.96 -10.01 -21.03
N ARG A 150 -9.64 -9.45 -19.87
CA ARG A 150 -10.39 -8.39 -19.18
C ARG A 150 -9.52 -7.16 -19.05
N TRP A 151 -10.14 -5.98 -19.11
CA TRP A 151 -9.49 -4.69 -19.03
C TRP A 151 -8.87 -4.45 -17.65
N PRO A 152 -7.58 -4.11 -17.54
CA PRO A 152 -6.66 -3.87 -18.64
C PRO A 152 -6.06 -5.18 -19.17
N THR A 153 -6.00 -5.28 -20.50
CA THR A 153 -5.38 -6.39 -21.22
C THR A 153 -3.87 -6.19 -21.39
N CYS A 154 -3.44 -4.93 -21.43
CA CYS A 154 -2.05 -4.54 -21.57
C CYS A 154 -1.76 -3.21 -20.84
N PRO A 155 -0.49 -2.84 -20.61
CA PRO A 155 -0.14 -1.55 -20.02
C PRO A 155 -0.68 -0.35 -20.81
N GLU A 156 -0.77 -0.45 -22.14
CA GLU A 156 -1.25 0.62 -23.02
C GLU A 156 -2.73 0.96 -22.78
N ASP A 157 -3.51 0.00 -22.28
CA ASP A 157 -4.90 0.25 -21.87
C ASP A 157 -5.00 1.18 -20.65
N LEU A 158 -3.97 1.21 -19.80
CA LEU A 158 -3.87 2.07 -18.61
C LEU A 158 -3.12 3.38 -18.86
N MET A 159 -2.37 3.49 -19.94
CA MET A 159 -1.57 4.67 -20.24
C MET A 159 -1.45 4.82 -21.75
N PRO A 160 -2.57 5.17 -22.43
CA PRO A 160 -2.62 5.21 -23.88
C PRO A 160 -1.66 6.24 -24.50
N PHE A 161 -1.23 7.24 -23.73
CA PHE A 161 -0.26 8.26 -24.13
C PHE A 161 1.11 8.10 -23.44
N GLY A 162 1.36 6.94 -22.84
CA GLY A 162 2.59 6.63 -22.12
C GLY A 162 2.56 6.99 -20.64
N PRO A 163 3.53 6.49 -19.86
CA PRO A 163 3.52 6.58 -18.40
C PRO A 163 3.69 8.00 -17.88
N ARG A 164 4.50 8.83 -18.56
CA ARG A 164 4.69 10.24 -18.20
C ARG A 164 3.40 11.04 -18.35
N ALA A 165 2.72 10.90 -19.50
CA ALA A 165 1.45 11.58 -19.76
C ALA A 165 0.36 11.22 -18.74
N LEU A 166 0.31 9.96 -18.29
CA LEU A 166 -0.60 9.53 -17.22
C LEU A 166 -0.31 10.31 -15.92
N VAL A 167 0.95 10.32 -15.46
CA VAL A 167 1.34 10.99 -14.22
C VAL A 167 1.14 12.51 -14.29
N ASP A 168 1.53 13.14 -15.40
CA ASP A 168 1.35 14.58 -15.61
C ASP A 168 -0.14 14.96 -15.60
N SER A 169 -0.99 14.16 -16.26
CA SER A 169 -2.44 14.34 -16.27
C SER A 169 -3.05 14.18 -14.87
N ILE A 170 -2.61 13.18 -14.10
CA ILE A 170 -3.02 13.01 -12.69
C ILE A 170 -2.70 14.26 -11.87
N ILE A 171 -1.51 14.82 -12.04
CA ILE A 171 -1.11 16.05 -11.34
C ILE A 171 -2.00 17.21 -11.76
N VAL A 172 -2.26 17.40 -13.06
CA VAL A 172 -3.17 18.45 -13.55
C VAL A 172 -4.56 18.30 -12.92
N TRP A 173 -5.14 17.10 -12.96
CA TRP A 173 -6.45 16.84 -12.38
C TRP A 173 -6.50 17.04 -10.86
N SER A 174 -5.42 16.74 -10.13
CA SER A 174 -5.34 16.95 -8.67
C SER A 174 -5.42 18.42 -8.24
N HIS A 175 -5.29 19.37 -9.18
CA HIS A 175 -5.54 20.79 -8.92
C HIS A 175 -7.03 21.12 -8.87
N PHE A 176 -7.86 20.35 -9.56
CA PHE A 176 -9.32 20.55 -9.65
C PHE A 176 -10.08 19.61 -8.73
N ILE A 177 -9.61 18.38 -8.60
CA ILE A 177 -10.22 17.33 -7.78
C ILE A 177 -9.47 17.33 -6.44
N SER A 178 -10.13 17.80 -5.38
CA SER A 178 -9.57 17.79 -4.01
C SER A 178 -9.69 16.41 -3.33
N ASP A 179 -10.07 15.38 -4.09
CA ASP A 179 -10.27 14.01 -3.60
C ASP A 179 -8.99 13.17 -3.72
N ILE A 180 -8.84 12.23 -2.80
CA ILE A 180 -7.70 11.32 -2.71
C ILE A 180 -7.86 10.12 -3.67
N ALA A 181 -9.04 9.91 -4.25
CA ALA A 181 -9.38 8.82 -5.17
C ALA A 181 -8.42 8.77 -6.36
N MET A 182 -8.02 9.93 -6.89
CA MET A 182 -7.03 10.01 -7.98
C MET A 182 -5.69 9.36 -7.61
N PHE A 183 -5.21 9.60 -6.39
CA PHE A 183 -3.95 9.01 -5.93
C PHE A 183 -4.13 7.51 -5.69
N SER A 184 -5.24 7.07 -5.09
CA SER A 184 -5.56 5.65 -4.93
C SER A 184 -5.57 4.91 -6.27
N PHE A 185 -6.23 5.47 -7.29
CA PHE A 185 -6.19 4.98 -8.67
C PHE A 185 -4.74 4.90 -9.20
N THR A 186 -3.96 5.95 -9.01
CA THR A 186 -2.56 5.97 -9.44
C THR A 186 -1.73 4.87 -8.78
N ALA A 187 -1.95 4.61 -7.49
CA ALA A 187 -1.29 3.52 -6.77
C ALA A 187 -1.62 2.17 -7.42
N LEU A 188 -2.87 1.95 -7.81
CA LEU A 188 -3.30 0.75 -8.53
C LEU A 188 -2.65 0.64 -9.90
N CYS A 189 -2.51 1.74 -10.64
CA CYS A 189 -1.75 1.76 -11.90
C CYS A 189 -0.28 1.40 -11.66
N VAL A 190 0.37 1.97 -10.63
CA VAL A 190 1.75 1.60 -10.26
C VAL A 190 1.86 0.14 -9.85
N ARG A 191 0.86 -0.41 -9.15
CA ARG A 191 0.83 -1.85 -8.81
C ARG A 191 0.81 -2.73 -10.06
N LEU A 192 0.12 -2.31 -11.11
CA LEU A 192 -0.06 -3.10 -12.34
C LEU A 192 1.08 -2.90 -13.36
N CYS A 193 1.57 -1.67 -13.48
CA CYS A 193 2.57 -1.24 -14.46
C CYS A 193 3.98 -1.09 -13.87
N GLY A 194 4.13 -1.18 -12.55
CA GLY A 194 5.40 -1.29 -11.83
C GLY A 194 6.42 -0.25 -12.26
N SER A 195 7.55 -0.76 -12.78
CA SER A 195 8.71 0.05 -13.14
C SER A 195 8.47 1.01 -14.30
N LEU A 196 7.36 0.91 -15.03
CA LEU A 196 7.02 1.89 -16.08
C LEU A 196 6.58 3.23 -15.47
N LEU A 197 5.89 3.21 -14.33
CA LEU A 197 5.34 4.44 -13.72
C LEU A 197 6.20 5.00 -12.60
N ILE A 198 6.89 4.14 -11.84
CA ILE A 198 7.69 4.58 -10.67
C ILE A 198 8.67 5.71 -10.99
N PRO A 199 9.48 5.66 -12.08
CA PRO A 199 10.40 6.74 -12.39
C PRO A 199 9.70 8.09 -12.57
N HIS A 200 8.55 8.11 -13.24
CA HIS A 200 7.78 9.34 -13.46
C HIS A 200 7.04 9.82 -12.21
N VAL A 201 6.60 8.90 -11.34
CA VAL A 201 6.05 9.25 -10.02
C VAL A 201 7.10 9.98 -9.16
N ILE A 202 8.35 9.51 -9.20
CA ILE A 202 9.47 10.14 -8.50
C ILE A 202 9.81 11.49 -9.14
N GLU A 203 10.05 11.51 -10.45
CA GLU A 203 10.47 12.71 -11.20
C GLU A 203 9.47 13.87 -11.06
N SER A 204 8.18 13.57 -11.11
CA SER A 204 7.11 14.56 -11.02
C SER A 204 6.75 14.97 -9.57
N SER A 205 7.38 14.33 -8.57
CA SER A 205 7.03 14.51 -7.16
C SER A 205 5.54 14.26 -6.86
N LEU A 206 4.90 13.31 -7.54
CA LEU A 206 3.46 13.04 -7.38
C LEU A 206 3.05 12.78 -5.92
N THR A 207 3.93 12.17 -5.13
CA THR A 207 3.69 11.91 -3.70
C THR A 207 3.54 13.18 -2.88
N ARG A 208 4.17 14.29 -3.30
CA ARG A 208 3.90 15.62 -2.75
C ARG A 208 2.43 16.00 -2.90
N CYS A 209 1.86 15.82 -4.09
CA CYS A 209 0.46 16.14 -4.36
C CYS A 209 -0.49 15.31 -3.49
N ALA A 210 -0.17 14.05 -3.23
CA ALA A 210 -0.95 13.20 -2.32
C ALA A 210 -0.86 13.67 -0.86
N ILE A 211 0.33 14.09 -0.41
CA ILE A 211 0.56 14.67 0.92
C ILE A 211 -0.22 15.99 1.07
N ASP A 212 -0.17 16.86 0.05
CA ASP A 212 -0.92 18.12 0.01
C ASP A 212 -2.43 17.88 0.01
N ALA A 213 -2.92 16.84 -0.68
CA ALA A 213 -4.33 16.44 -0.63
C ALA A 213 -4.73 15.95 0.77
N GLY A 214 -3.88 15.17 1.42
CA GLY A 214 -4.04 14.81 2.84
C GLY A 214 -4.13 16.05 3.73
N ARG A 215 -3.29 17.06 3.50
CA ARG A 215 -3.33 18.33 4.24
C ARG A 215 -4.64 19.08 4.03
N LYS A 216 -5.09 19.22 2.77
CA LYS A 216 -6.39 19.81 2.45
C LYS A 216 -7.56 19.06 3.10
N LEU A 217 -7.47 17.73 3.23
CA LEU A 217 -8.47 16.94 3.96
C LEU A 217 -8.45 17.32 5.45
N PHE A 218 -7.28 17.37 6.09
CA PHE A 218 -7.15 17.80 7.48
C PHE A 218 -7.75 19.19 7.71
N ASP A 219 -7.38 20.19 6.90
CA ASP A 219 -7.84 21.58 7.10
C ASP A 219 -9.38 21.69 6.96
N ARG A 220 -9.99 20.95 6.02
CA ARG A 220 -11.46 20.88 5.84
C ARG A 220 -12.14 20.21 7.03
N THR A 221 -11.61 19.08 7.47
CA THR A 221 -12.12 18.35 8.64
C THR A 221 -12.02 19.22 9.89
N TRP A 222 -10.88 19.87 10.10
CA TRP A 222 -10.64 20.74 11.23
C TRP A 222 -11.59 21.94 11.25
N SER A 223 -11.76 22.60 10.10
CA SER A 223 -12.73 23.69 9.94
C SER A 223 -14.15 23.23 10.28
N SER A 224 -14.54 22.02 9.85
CA SER A 224 -15.85 21.45 10.14
C SER A 224 -16.04 21.08 11.61
N ILE A 225 -15.01 20.55 12.28
CA ILE A 225 -15.02 20.22 13.71
C ILE A 225 -15.35 21.47 14.56
N ARG A 226 -14.80 22.62 14.16
CA ARG A 226 -15.03 23.93 14.81
C ARG A 226 -16.44 24.49 14.59
N LEU A 227 -17.19 23.99 13.61
CA LEU A 227 -18.57 24.40 13.40
C LEU A 227 -19.48 23.78 14.48
N ARG A 228 -20.45 24.57 14.97
CA ARG A 228 -21.49 24.08 15.91
C ARG A 228 -22.52 23.18 15.24
N ALA A 229 -22.54 23.08 13.91
CA ALA A 229 -23.54 22.34 13.15
C ALA A 229 -23.28 20.82 13.13
N SER A 230 -23.95 20.07 14.02
CA SER A 230 -23.79 18.61 14.18
C SER A 230 -23.97 17.81 12.89
N LEU A 231 -24.97 18.17 12.06
CA LEU A 231 -25.22 17.50 10.78
C LEU A 231 -24.07 17.67 9.79
N LYS A 232 -23.45 18.87 9.73
CA LYS A 232 -22.27 19.12 8.89
C LYS A 232 -21.07 18.29 9.37
N ARG A 233 -20.87 18.20 10.69
CA ARG A 233 -19.80 17.37 11.28
C ARG A 233 -19.97 15.89 10.98
N LYS A 234 -21.18 15.34 11.10
CA LYS A 234 -21.46 13.94 10.78
C LYS A 234 -21.12 13.62 9.31
N LYS A 235 -21.58 14.46 8.37
CA LYS A 235 -21.27 14.31 6.94
C LYS A 235 -19.76 14.40 6.68
N MET A 236 -19.07 15.33 7.34
CA MET A 236 -17.62 15.43 7.25
C MET A 236 -16.92 14.20 7.82
N GLY A 237 -17.42 13.61 8.90
CA GLY A 237 -16.90 12.36 9.46
C GLY A 237 -16.98 11.19 8.47
N GLU A 238 -18.12 11.03 7.80
CA GLU A 238 -18.32 10.01 6.76
C GLU A 238 -17.33 10.22 5.58
N ALA A 239 -17.21 11.46 5.10
CA ALA A 239 -16.29 11.80 4.02
C ALA A 239 -14.81 11.63 4.42
N PHE A 240 -14.48 11.96 5.66
CA PHE A 240 -13.13 11.82 6.21
C PHE A 240 -12.67 10.37 6.26
N VAL A 241 -13.52 9.46 6.74
CA VAL A 241 -13.21 8.01 6.77
C VAL A 241 -12.93 7.50 5.36
N TYR A 242 -13.81 7.82 4.41
CA TYR A 242 -13.65 7.41 3.02
C TYR A 242 -12.32 7.89 2.41
N GLN A 243 -11.99 9.18 2.55
CA GLN A 243 -10.76 9.71 1.97
C GLN A 243 -9.49 9.19 2.66
N ILE A 244 -9.53 8.91 3.96
CA ILE A 244 -8.40 8.28 4.66
C ILE A 244 -8.14 6.86 4.17
N GLU A 245 -9.18 6.06 3.92
CA GLU A 245 -8.99 4.72 3.36
C GLU A 245 -8.28 4.78 2.01
N LEU A 246 -8.62 5.76 1.17
CA LEU A 246 -7.96 6.00 -0.12
C LEU A 246 -6.49 6.44 0.07
N LEU A 247 -6.20 7.34 1.03
CA LEU A 247 -4.85 7.79 1.33
C LEU A 247 -3.97 6.65 1.85
N LEU A 248 -4.50 5.86 2.77
CA LEU A 248 -3.84 4.67 3.32
C LEU A 248 -3.59 3.64 2.22
N SER A 249 -4.55 3.44 1.31
CA SER A 249 -4.37 2.56 0.17
C SER A 249 -3.24 3.04 -0.75
N TYR A 250 -3.19 4.35 -1.04
CA TYR A 250 -2.12 4.96 -1.82
C TYR A 250 -0.75 4.68 -1.20
N PHE A 251 -0.52 5.02 0.07
CA PHE A 251 0.78 4.79 0.71
C PHE A 251 1.08 3.30 0.86
N ARG A 252 0.12 2.46 1.22
CA ARG A 252 0.33 1.02 1.32
C ARG A 252 0.78 0.43 -0.02
N ILE A 253 0.16 0.84 -1.13
CA ILE A 253 0.51 0.32 -2.45
C ILE A 253 1.80 0.96 -2.96
N LEU A 254 1.91 2.29 -2.96
CA LEU A 254 3.02 2.99 -3.59
C LEU A 254 4.30 2.95 -2.74
N PHE A 255 4.20 2.97 -1.42
CA PHE A 255 5.35 2.96 -0.53
C PHE A 255 5.72 1.52 -0.13
N GLU A 256 4.81 0.75 0.46
CA GLU A 256 5.18 -0.52 1.11
C GLU A 256 5.48 -1.66 0.13
N SER A 257 5.00 -1.57 -1.10
CA SER A 257 5.31 -2.58 -2.12
C SER A 257 6.71 -2.41 -2.73
N GLN A 258 7.34 -1.25 -2.54
CA GLN A 258 8.60 -0.89 -3.18
C GLN A 258 9.82 -1.35 -2.37
N ASP A 259 10.96 -1.41 -3.06
CA ASP A 259 12.25 -1.49 -2.37
C ASP A 259 12.57 -0.17 -1.66
N VAL A 260 13.59 -0.21 -0.81
CA VAL A 260 13.90 0.88 0.10
C VAL A 260 14.36 2.11 -0.67
N ASP A 261 15.17 1.91 -1.70
CA ASP A 261 15.73 3.01 -2.47
C ASP A 261 14.59 3.75 -3.19
N LYS A 262 13.65 3.03 -3.79
CA LYS A 262 12.43 3.64 -4.35
C LYS A 262 11.57 4.29 -3.27
N GLN A 263 11.44 3.71 -2.07
CA GLN A 263 10.73 4.34 -0.95
C GLN A 263 11.36 5.70 -0.60
N ALA A 264 12.69 5.78 -0.57
CA ALA A 264 13.42 7.02 -0.29
C ALA A 264 13.18 8.04 -1.41
N MET A 265 13.32 7.61 -2.66
CA MET A 265 13.12 8.48 -3.82
C MET A 265 11.67 8.99 -3.94
N ILE A 266 10.68 8.16 -3.61
CA ILE A 266 9.26 8.52 -3.64
C ILE A 266 8.94 9.59 -2.59
N LEU A 267 9.56 9.52 -1.41
CA LEU A 267 9.36 10.50 -0.33
C LEU A 267 10.36 11.66 -0.34
N ASN A 268 11.32 11.68 -1.27
CA ASN A 268 12.46 12.59 -1.25
C ASN A 268 12.01 14.06 -1.09
N GLY A 269 12.40 14.67 0.04
CA GLY A 269 12.09 16.07 0.37
C GLY A 269 10.68 16.29 0.96
N HIS A 270 9.94 15.22 1.23
CA HIS A 270 8.57 15.25 1.76
C HIS A 270 8.36 14.26 2.91
N GLU A 271 9.44 13.68 3.44
CA GLU A 271 9.40 12.65 4.46
C GLU A 271 8.74 13.17 5.75
N LEU A 272 9.22 14.32 6.25
CA LEU A 272 8.70 14.93 7.47
C LEU A 272 7.24 15.36 7.31
N LYS A 273 6.88 15.97 6.18
CA LYS A 273 5.49 16.34 5.87
C LYS A 273 4.57 15.12 5.80
N ALA A 274 5.05 14.00 5.26
CA ALA A 274 4.30 12.75 5.24
C ALA A 274 4.00 12.24 6.65
N VAL A 275 4.98 12.23 7.55
CA VAL A 275 4.76 11.84 8.95
C VAL A 275 3.81 12.80 9.66
N GLN A 276 4.04 14.10 9.50
CA GLN A 276 3.19 15.14 10.09
C GLN A 276 1.74 15.03 9.64
N ILE A 277 1.47 14.73 8.35
CA ILE A 277 0.08 14.62 7.90
C ILE A 277 -0.64 13.41 8.50
N PHE A 278 0.03 12.26 8.63
CA PHE A 278 -0.57 11.10 9.31
C PHE A 278 -0.83 11.37 10.80
N SER A 279 0.05 12.14 11.44
CA SER A 279 -0.14 12.61 12.82
C SER A 279 -1.35 13.53 12.95
N LEU A 280 -1.46 14.58 12.12
CA LEU A 280 -2.60 15.51 12.11
C LEU A 280 -3.93 14.80 11.83
N LEU A 281 -3.96 13.90 10.85
CA LEU A 281 -5.15 13.12 10.54
C LEU A 281 -5.52 12.17 11.70
N ALA A 282 -4.54 11.60 12.41
CA ALA A 282 -4.83 10.77 13.59
C ALA A 282 -5.45 11.59 14.72
N TYR A 283 -4.96 12.80 14.98
CA TYR A 283 -5.59 13.72 15.94
C TYR A 283 -7.02 14.11 15.52
N ALA A 284 -7.23 14.44 14.25
CA ALA A 284 -8.58 14.75 13.75
C ALA A 284 -9.53 13.55 13.87
N ALA A 285 -9.04 12.33 13.61
CA ALA A 285 -9.81 11.10 13.78
C ALA A 285 -10.14 10.81 15.24
N ASP A 286 -9.28 11.20 16.17
CA ASP A 286 -9.49 11.02 17.61
C ASP A 286 -10.39 12.11 18.23
N ASP A 287 -10.72 13.18 17.51
CA ASP A 287 -11.62 14.21 18.01
C ASP A 287 -13.08 13.69 18.07
N PRO A 288 -13.72 13.62 19.26
CA PRO A 288 -15.08 13.11 19.39
C PRO A 288 -16.12 13.96 18.64
N ARG A 289 -15.83 15.24 18.35
CA ARG A 289 -16.74 16.15 17.66
C ARG A 289 -16.91 15.79 16.18
N LEU A 290 -16.01 15.00 15.59
CA LEU A 290 -16.11 14.51 14.22
C LEU A 290 -17.16 13.38 14.07
N LEU A 291 -17.67 12.82 15.17
CA LEU A 291 -18.76 11.83 15.21
C LEU A 291 -18.46 10.52 14.47
N LEU A 292 -17.23 10.00 14.62
CA LEU A 292 -16.77 8.77 13.98
C LEU A 292 -17.13 7.48 14.75
N ASP A 293 -18.24 7.41 15.47
CA ASP A 293 -18.46 6.43 16.56
C ASP A 293 -18.05 4.98 16.28
N LYS A 294 -18.35 4.43 15.10
CA LYS A 294 -18.00 3.04 14.73
C LYS A 294 -16.61 2.89 14.09
N TYR A 295 -16.04 3.99 13.57
CA TYR A 295 -14.84 3.99 12.74
C TYR A 295 -13.65 4.69 13.39
N ARG A 296 -13.85 5.41 14.50
CA ARG A 296 -12.82 6.17 15.21
C ARG A 296 -11.59 5.32 15.53
N ILE A 297 -11.78 4.22 16.25
CA ILE A 297 -10.67 3.36 16.68
C ILE A 297 -9.93 2.73 15.49
N PRO A 298 -10.61 2.10 14.50
CA PRO A 298 -9.94 1.60 13.30
C PRO A 298 -9.17 2.68 12.53
N ALA A 299 -9.76 3.86 12.33
CA ALA A 299 -9.15 4.95 11.58
C ALA A 299 -7.89 5.48 12.28
N VAL A 300 -7.97 5.79 13.59
CA VAL A 300 -6.82 6.25 14.39
C VAL A 300 -5.68 5.23 14.34
N LYS A 301 -6.00 3.92 14.51
CA LYS A 301 -4.99 2.85 14.46
C LYS A 301 -4.34 2.73 13.08
N ALA A 302 -5.12 2.79 12.01
CA ALA A 302 -4.59 2.66 10.66
C ALA A 302 -3.68 3.84 10.28
N LEU A 303 -4.11 5.08 10.58
CA LEU A 303 -3.32 6.29 10.39
C LEU A 303 -2.03 6.27 11.21
N SER A 304 -2.13 5.91 12.49
CA SER A 304 -0.97 5.87 13.39
C SER A 304 0.04 4.80 12.95
N LYS A 305 -0.44 3.64 12.50
CA LYS A 305 0.41 2.58 11.94
C LYS A 305 1.12 3.04 10.67
N GLN A 306 0.44 3.79 9.80
CA GLN A 306 1.06 4.32 8.59
C GLN A 306 2.09 5.41 8.91
N GLY A 307 1.74 6.36 9.78
CA GLY A 307 2.67 7.39 10.27
C GLY A 307 3.92 6.80 10.92
N PHE A 308 3.75 5.79 11.76
CA PHE A 308 4.86 5.04 12.37
C PHE A 308 5.76 4.37 11.34
N ARG A 309 5.19 3.74 10.30
CA ARG A 309 5.99 3.10 9.23
C ARG A 309 6.86 4.11 8.49
N ILE A 310 6.32 5.29 8.17
CA ILE A 310 7.07 6.35 7.49
C ILE A 310 8.12 6.94 8.44
N TYR A 311 7.76 7.19 9.70
CA TYR A 311 8.70 7.69 10.72
C TYR A 311 9.88 6.74 10.94
N ARG A 312 9.62 5.43 11.09
CA ARG A 312 10.67 4.42 11.22
C ARG A 312 11.52 4.31 9.96
N PHE A 313 10.92 4.49 8.79
CA PHE A 313 11.67 4.57 7.55
C PHE A 313 12.62 5.79 7.56
N MET A 314 12.14 6.98 7.92
CA MET A 314 12.97 8.19 8.03
C MET A 314 14.18 7.99 8.93
N ARG A 315 14.02 7.34 10.09
CA ARG A 315 15.11 7.02 11.03
C ARG A 315 16.26 6.23 10.42
N LEU A 316 16.02 5.52 9.31
CA LEU A 316 17.05 4.75 8.61
C LEU A 316 17.83 5.59 7.58
N TYR A 317 17.29 6.72 7.11
CA TYR A 317 17.84 7.50 5.98
C TYR A 317 18.20 8.95 6.32
N ILE A 318 17.59 9.51 7.36
CA ILE A 318 17.75 10.91 7.75
C ILE A 318 18.56 10.98 9.04
N ASP A 319 19.62 11.79 9.01
CA ASP A 319 20.52 12.00 10.14
C ASP A 319 21.11 13.41 10.06
N PRO A 320 20.88 14.28 11.08
CA PRO A 320 20.10 14.01 12.28
C PRO A 320 18.59 13.92 11.98
N LEU A 321 17.89 13.06 12.71
CA LEU A 321 16.43 13.00 12.64
C LEU A 321 15.85 14.28 13.28
N PRO A 322 14.97 15.02 12.57
CA PRO A 322 14.34 16.21 13.15
C PRO A 322 13.41 15.82 14.30
N THR A 323 13.46 16.59 15.39
CA THR A 323 12.47 16.49 16.47
C THR A 323 11.10 16.89 15.93
N VAL A 324 10.13 15.99 16.03
CA VAL A 324 8.76 16.22 15.57
C VAL A 324 7.78 15.71 16.62
N LEU A 325 6.78 16.55 16.95
CA LEU A 325 5.67 16.13 17.81
C LEU A 325 4.77 15.19 17.03
N LEU A 326 4.51 13.97 17.52
CA LEU A 326 3.67 13.00 16.83
C LEU A 326 2.44 12.64 17.68
N HIS A 327 1.40 12.15 17.01
CA HIS A 327 0.24 11.58 17.68
C HIS A 327 0.67 10.49 18.68
N PRO A 328 0.11 10.43 19.91
CA PRO A 328 0.61 9.53 20.96
C PRO A 328 0.62 8.06 20.55
N GLU A 329 -0.35 7.61 19.75
CA GLU A 329 -0.38 6.24 19.24
C GLU A 329 0.78 5.94 18.29
N ILE A 330 1.29 6.93 17.53
CA ILE A 330 2.50 6.77 16.71
C ILE A 330 3.72 6.57 17.62
N CYS A 331 3.84 7.39 18.67
CA CYS A 331 4.91 7.26 19.66
C CYS A 331 4.85 5.92 20.41
N ASN A 332 3.64 5.48 20.79
CA ASN A 332 3.44 4.19 21.44
C ASN A 332 3.90 3.03 20.55
N LEU A 333 3.63 3.09 19.24
CA LEU A 333 4.10 2.08 18.29
C LEU A 333 5.63 2.03 18.16
N ASP A 334 6.33 3.16 18.36
CA ASP A 334 7.79 3.23 18.37
C ASP A 334 8.40 2.79 19.71
N ALA A 335 7.72 3.11 20.82
CA ALA A 335 8.12 2.74 22.17
C ALA A 335 7.94 1.25 22.46
N VAL A 336 7.08 0.55 21.71
CA VAL A 336 6.97 -0.91 21.79
C VAL A 336 8.22 -1.51 21.11
N PRO A 337 9.22 -2.02 21.86
CA PRO A 337 10.32 -2.75 21.24
C PRO A 337 9.70 -3.89 20.46
N VAL A 338 9.95 -3.96 19.14
CA VAL A 338 9.26 -4.83 18.16
C VAL A 338 8.70 -6.10 18.82
N ARG A 339 7.49 -5.99 19.36
CA ARG A 339 6.88 -7.09 20.11
C ARG A 339 6.34 -8.03 19.07
N THR A 340 6.80 -9.27 19.12
CA THR A 340 6.14 -10.37 18.46
C THR A 340 4.72 -10.46 18.99
N ASP A 341 3.73 -10.17 18.13
CA ASP A 341 2.31 -9.98 18.45
C ASP A 341 1.77 -10.90 19.58
N GLU A 342 1.43 -10.33 20.74
CA GLU A 342 0.83 -11.01 21.91
C GLU A 342 -0.60 -11.54 21.64
N LYS A 343 -1.23 -11.21 20.51
CA LYS A 343 -2.58 -11.72 20.19
C LYS A 343 -2.59 -13.13 19.62
N TYR A 344 -1.43 -13.63 19.21
CA TYR A 344 -1.26 -15.02 18.83
C TYR A 344 -0.12 -15.59 19.68
N VAL A 345 -0.38 -15.69 20.97
CA VAL A 345 0.38 -16.63 21.79
C VAL A 345 -0.32 -17.97 21.59
N PRO A 346 0.30 -18.97 20.93
CA PRO A 346 -0.26 -20.32 20.86
C PRO A 346 -0.73 -20.74 22.25
N ALA A 347 -1.86 -21.45 22.38
CA ALA A 347 -2.43 -21.83 23.68
C ALA A 347 -1.38 -22.42 24.64
N GLU A 348 -0.38 -23.10 24.08
CA GLU A 348 0.80 -23.57 24.79
C GLU A 348 1.73 -22.47 25.31
N ALA A 349 2.09 -21.46 24.53
CA ALA A 349 2.86 -20.34 25.04
C ALA A 349 2.03 -19.47 26.01
N ALA A 350 0.70 -19.46 25.90
CA ALA A 350 -0.18 -18.79 26.85
C ALA A 350 -0.22 -19.55 28.18
N ARG A 351 -0.26 -20.88 28.13
CA ARG A 351 -0.07 -21.76 29.29
C ARG A 351 1.29 -21.51 29.95
N LEU A 352 2.39 -21.52 29.18
CA LEU A 352 3.73 -21.26 29.71
C LEU A 352 3.86 -19.84 30.29
N ASN A 353 3.21 -18.84 29.68
CA ASN A 353 3.12 -17.48 30.23
C ASN A 353 2.34 -17.45 31.56
N ALA A 354 1.22 -18.17 31.66
CA ALA A 354 0.40 -18.24 32.87
C ALA A 354 1.13 -18.97 34.00
N GLU A 355 1.84 -20.06 33.69
CA GLU A 355 2.67 -20.79 34.65
C GLU A 355 3.83 -19.92 35.17
N LEU A 356 4.49 -19.18 34.28
CA LEU A 356 5.52 -18.21 34.67
C LEU A 356 4.94 -17.09 35.55
N ALA A 357 3.76 -16.57 35.21
CA ALA A 357 3.06 -15.56 36.01
C ALA A 357 2.60 -16.10 37.39
N ALA A 358 2.36 -17.41 37.50
CA ALA A 358 2.08 -18.10 38.75
C ALA A 358 3.34 -18.42 39.57
N GLY A 359 4.53 -17.97 39.13
CA GLY A 359 5.80 -18.16 39.82
C GLY A 359 6.47 -19.51 39.56
N ARG A 360 5.99 -20.31 38.60
CA ARG A 360 6.68 -21.54 38.19
C ARG A 360 7.91 -21.18 37.37
N GLU A 361 9.07 -21.68 37.78
CA GLU A 361 10.26 -21.67 36.93
C GLU A 361 10.04 -22.61 35.73
N LEU A 362 10.15 -22.07 34.52
CA LEU A 362 10.13 -22.87 33.30
C LEU A 362 11.49 -23.56 33.15
N THR A 363 11.50 -24.81 32.67
CA THR A 363 12.78 -25.42 32.26
C THR A 363 13.39 -24.67 31.09
N VAL A 364 14.68 -24.89 30.82
CA VAL A 364 15.38 -24.31 29.68
C VAL A 364 14.66 -24.66 28.37
N GLU A 365 14.21 -25.90 28.22
CA GLU A 365 13.46 -26.38 27.06
C GLU A 365 12.08 -25.72 26.95
N GLU A 366 11.37 -25.55 28.06
CA GLU A 366 10.07 -24.88 28.10
C GLU A 366 10.18 -23.39 27.75
N ASN A 367 11.22 -22.72 28.24
CA ASN A 367 11.47 -21.32 27.91
C ASN A 367 11.89 -21.17 26.43
N ALA A 368 12.74 -22.06 25.91
CA ALA A 368 13.11 -22.08 24.49
C ALA A 368 11.87 -22.33 23.59
N ARG A 369 11.00 -23.27 23.99
CA ARG A 369 9.74 -23.56 23.30
C ARG A 369 8.77 -22.37 23.33
N ARG A 370 8.66 -21.69 24.48
CA ARG A 370 7.88 -20.46 24.62
C ARG A 370 8.38 -19.37 23.68
N GLN A 371 9.69 -19.10 23.66
CA GLN A 371 10.29 -18.13 22.74
C GLN A 371 10.05 -18.51 21.29
N TYR A 372 10.25 -19.77 20.92
CA TYR A 372 9.97 -20.27 19.58
C TYR A 372 8.52 -20.00 19.17
N LEU A 373 7.54 -20.32 20.03
CA LEU A 373 6.12 -20.12 19.75
C LEU A 373 5.73 -18.65 19.59
N LEU A 374 6.33 -17.75 20.37
CA LEU A 374 6.12 -16.31 20.26
C LEU A 374 6.70 -15.73 18.97
N LEU A 375 7.87 -16.20 18.55
CA LEU A 375 8.56 -15.70 17.35
C LEU A 375 8.08 -16.38 16.06
N TYR A 376 7.55 -17.60 16.11
CA TYR A 376 7.26 -18.34 14.88
C TYR A 376 6.20 -17.65 14.01
N ALA A 377 5.05 -17.29 14.58
CA ALA A 377 3.93 -16.76 13.80
C ALA A 377 4.24 -15.41 13.13
N PRO A 378 4.83 -14.41 13.81
CA PRO A 378 5.20 -13.15 13.16
C PRO A 378 6.22 -13.34 12.03
N GLN A 379 7.23 -14.20 12.23
CA GLN A 379 8.26 -14.51 11.22
C GLN A 379 7.63 -15.24 10.03
N ALA A 380 6.70 -16.17 10.28
CA ALA A 380 5.97 -16.86 9.25
C ALA A 380 5.13 -15.89 8.41
N ARG A 381 4.38 -14.96 9.04
CA ARG A 381 3.62 -13.92 8.30
C ARG A 381 4.54 -13.06 7.43
N GLN A 382 5.72 -12.69 7.94
CA GLN A 382 6.71 -11.97 7.13
C GLN A 382 7.17 -12.80 5.93
N ALA A 383 7.55 -14.06 6.13
CA ALA A 383 7.96 -14.96 5.05
C ALA A 383 6.84 -15.18 4.02
N ILE A 384 5.58 -15.37 4.44
CA ILE A 384 4.40 -15.47 3.56
C ILE A 384 4.25 -14.20 2.73
N SER A 385 4.33 -13.03 3.38
CA SER A 385 4.25 -11.72 2.71
C SER A 385 5.35 -11.57 1.65
N TYR A 386 6.58 -12.00 1.96
CA TYR A 386 7.69 -11.98 1.00
C TYR A 386 7.50 -12.96 -0.16
N ILE A 387 7.08 -14.20 0.11
CA ILE A 387 6.78 -15.19 -0.92
C ILE A 387 5.72 -14.64 -1.89
N ARG A 388 4.63 -14.07 -1.36
CA ARG A 388 3.58 -13.40 -2.14
C ARG A 388 4.17 -12.27 -2.97
N ARG A 389 4.94 -11.37 -2.37
CA ARG A 389 5.53 -10.23 -3.06
C ARG A 389 6.46 -10.65 -4.20
N ILE A 390 7.40 -11.56 -3.94
CA ILE A 390 8.39 -12.03 -4.92
C ILE A 390 7.74 -12.72 -6.11
N ARG A 391 6.64 -13.45 -5.89
CA ARG A 391 5.87 -14.08 -6.97
C ARG A 391 5.40 -13.06 -8.01
N PHE A 392 5.05 -11.85 -7.57
CA PHE A 392 4.52 -10.77 -8.42
C PHE A 392 5.55 -9.71 -8.78
N LYS A 393 6.75 -9.74 -8.18
CA LYS A 393 7.85 -8.86 -8.61
C LYS A 393 8.18 -9.09 -10.09
N LEU A 394 8.38 -7.98 -10.78
CA LEU A 394 8.73 -7.93 -12.20
C LEU A 394 10.23 -7.66 -12.41
N ASP A 395 11.00 -7.57 -11.33
CA ASP A 395 12.44 -7.32 -11.34
C ASP A 395 13.26 -8.62 -11.27
N CYS A 396 14.51 -8.55 -11.73
CA CYS A 396 15.39 -9.71 -11.75
C CYS A 396 15.70 -10.21 -10.34
N SER A 397 15.90 -11.52 -10.22
CA SER A 397 16.33 -12.20 -9.00
C SER A 397 17.81 -12.32 -8.78
N SER A 398 18.61 -11.81 -9.70
CA SER A 398 20.03 -11.63 -9.47
C SER A 398 20.29 -10.39 -8.62
N PHE A 399 21.32 -10.48 -7.79
CA PHE A 399 21.82 -9.36 -7.01
C PHE A 399 22.33 -8.26 -7.96
N ASN A 400 22.05 -6.99 -7.64
CA ASN A 400 22.45 -5.81 -8.42
C ASN A 400 22.00 -5.77 -9.89
N CYS A 401 21.04 -6.60 -10.29
CA CYS A 401 20.51 -6.55 -11.65
C CYS A 401 19.35 -5.54 -11.71
N PRO A 402 19.50 -4.39 -12.40
CA PRO A 402 18.45 -3.36 -12.46
C PRO A 402 17.31 -3.76 -13.41
N ASN A 403 17.45 -4.86 -14.13
CA ASN A 403 16.50 -5.26 -15.16
C ASN A 403 15.15 -5.67 -14.57
N SER A 404 14.09 -5.07 -15.09
CA SER A 404 12.71 -5.51 -14.97
C SER A 404 12.18 -6.09 -16.28
N ILE A 405 11.07 -6.84 -16.22
CA ILE A 405 10.39 -7.38 -17.41
C ILE A 405 10.11 -6.25 -18.42
N HIS A 406 9.83 -5.04 -17.91
CA HIS A 406 9.60 -3.86 -18.72
C HIS A 406 10.87 -3.39 -19.44
N SER A 407 12.00 -3.27 -18.73
CA SER A 407 13.26 -2.82 -19.33
C SER A 407 13.80 -3.77 -20.41
N VAL A 408 13.55 -5.07 -20.27
CA VAL A 408 14.08 -6.09 -21.19
C VAL A 408 13.08 -6.44 -22.30
N GLY A 409 11.81 -6.05 -22.16
CA GLY A 409 10.76 -6.33 -23.16
C GLY A 409 10.44 -7.82 -23.34
N LYS A 410 10.84 -8.69 -22.40
CA LYS A 410 10.63 -10.14 -22.49
C LYS A 410 10.25 -10.75 -21.15
N THR A 411 9.58 -11.90 -21.20
CA THR A 411 9.25 -12.65 -19.99
C THR A 411 10.51 -13.18 -19.31
N PHE A 412 10.59 -13.03 -17.99
CA PHE A 412 11.70 -13.55 -17.21
C PHE A 412 11.58 -15.05 -17.01
N GLN A 413 12.71 -15.75 -17.09
CA GLN A 413 12.80 -17.18 -16.79
C GLN A 413 12.62 -17.37 -15.28
N ARG A 414 11.60 -18.14 -14.89
CA ARG A 414 11.41 -18.50 -13.48
C ARG A 414 12.26 -19.69 -13.11
N CYS A 415 12.77 -19.71 -11.89
CA CYS A 415 13.46 -20.88 -11.38
C CYS A 415 12.52 -22.09 -11.41
N ALA A 416 12.93 -23.16 -12.09
CA ALA A 416 12.14 -24.40 -12.18
C ALA A 416 11.95 -25.09 -10.82
N GLY A 417 12.80 -24.79 -9.82
CA GLY A 417 12.68 -25.34 -8.47
C GLY A 417 11.56 -24.70 -7.66
N CYS A 418 11.70 -23.41 -7.31
CA CYS A 418 10.73 -22.72 -6.44
C CYS A 418 9.60 -22.00 -7.20
N GLY A 419 9.73 -21.78 -8.51
CA GLY A 419 8.78 -21.00 -9.32
C GLY A 419 8.66 -19.51 -8.96
N LEU A 420 9.35 -19.02 -7.92
CA LEU A 420 9.24 -17.64 -7.44
C LEU A 420 10.26 -16.72 -8.07
N ALA A 421 11.54 -17.03 -7.93
CA ALA A 421 12.63 -16.21 -8.45
C ALA A 421 12.56 -16.11 -9.98
N ALA A 422 12.72 -14.90 -10.52
CA ALA A 422 12.62 -14.62 -11.96
C ALA A 422 13.90 -13.96 -12.46
N TYR A 423 14.45 -14.39 -13.59
CA TYR A 423 15.74 -13.91 -14.10
C TYR A 423 15.60 -13.40 -15.53
N CYS A 424 16.28 -12.29 -15.84
CA CYS A 424 16.30 -11.75 -17.20
C CYS A 424 17.20 -12.56 -18.16
N SER A 425 18.11 -13.36 -17.61
CA SER A 425 19.07 -14.20 -18.34
C SER A 425 19.52 -15.40 -17.51
N LYS A 426 20.08 -16.42 -18.17
CA LYS A 426 20.71 -17.59 -17.52
C LYS A 426 21.94 -17.19 -16.69
N ALA A 427 22.70 -16.20 -17.14
CA ALA A 427 23.85 -15.67 -16.39
C ALA A 427 23.41 -15.07 -15.05
N CYS A 428 22.34 -14.26 -15.05
CA CYS A 428 21.75 -13.72 -13.81
C CYS A 428 21.25 -14.81 -12.86
N GLN A 429 20.69 -15.90 -13.40
CA GLN A 429 20.30 -17.06 -12.60
C GLN A 429 21.51 -17.75 -11.97
N GLN A 430 22.57 -18.02 -12.74
CA GLN A 430 23.80 -18.66 -12.26
C GLN A 430 24.48 -17.80 -11.18
N ALA A 431 24.62 -16.49 -11.41
CA ALA A 431 25.18 -15.57 -10.43
C ALA A 431 24.40 -15.57 -9.11
N ALA A 432 23.06 -15.57 -9.18
CA ALA A 432 22.23 -15.66 -7.97
C ALA A 432 22.28 -17.03 -7.30
N TRP A 433 22.48 -18.09 -8.08
CA TRP A 433 22.48 -19.48 -7.60
C TRP A 433 23.68 -19.77 -6.70
N SER A 434 24.84 -19.22 -7.06
CA SER A 434 26.12 -19.39 -6.36
C SER A 434 26.61 -18.10 -5.69
N ALA A 435 25.72 -17.15 -5.41
CA ALA A 435 26.10 -15.92 -4.70
C ALA A 435 26.74 -16.25 -3.34
N GLU A 436 27.80 -15.53 -2.99
CA GLU A 436 28.52 -15.73 -1.72
C GLU A 436 27.60 -15.48 -0.52
N HIS A 437 26.82 -14.40 -0.58
CA HIS A 437 25.81 -14.08 0.42
C HIS A 437 24.42 -14.53 -0.07
N LEU A 438 23.78 -15.40 0.71
CA LEU A 438 22.41 -15.89 0.49
C LEU A 438 22.20 -16.51 -0.90
N PRO A 439 22.95 -17.58 -1.25
CA PRO A 439 22.82 -18.25 -2.53
C PRO A 439 21.38 -18.73 -2.72
N HIS A 440 20.78 -18.38 -3.85
CA HIS A 440 19.41 -18.80 -4.17
C HIS A 440 19.27 -20.33 -4.11
N LYS A 441 20.33 -21.11 -4.36
CA LYS A 441 20.31 -22.58 -4.21
C LYS A 441 19.76 -23.04 -2.86
N LYS A 442 20.19 -22.41 -1.75
CA LYS A 442 19.76 -22.75 -0.38
C LYS A 442 18.29 -22.36 -0.19
N VAL A 443 17.97 -21.11 -0.48
CA VAL A 443 16.63 -20.52 -0.28
C VAL A 443 15.60 -21.16 -1.21
N CYS A 444 15.99 -21.59 -2.41
CA CYS A 444 15.11 -22.28 -3.37
C CYS A 444 14.53 -23.56 -2.77
N LYS A 445 15.33 -24.34 -2.05
CA LYS A 445 14.87 -25.57 -1.39
C LYS A 445 13.87 -25.23 -0.28
N ILE A 446 14.21 -24.25 0.55
CA ILE A 446 13.38 -23.79 1.67
C ILE A 446 12.02 -23.28 1.18
N VAL A 447 12.04 -22.37 0.21
CA VAL A 447 10.83 -21.81 -0.41
C VAL A 447 9.97 -22.90 -1.04
N ARG A 448 10.58 -23.83 -1.79
CA ARG A 448 9.83 -24.93 -2.41
C ARG A 448 9.13 -25.77 -1.35
N ASN A 449 9.84 -26.18 -0.31
CA ASN A 449 9.25 -26.95 0.80
C ASN A 449 8.08 -26.20 1.45
N ALA A 450 8.23 -24.89 1.70
CA ALA A 450 7.18 -24.06 2.26
C ALA A 450 5.96 -23.93 1.34
N LEU A 451 6.17 -23.82 0.02
CA LEU A 451 5.09 -23.80 -0.98
C LEU A 451 4.35 -25.14 -1.05
N ASP A 452 5.08 -26.24 -1.05
CA ASP A 452 4.53 -27.60 -1.10
C ASP A 452 3.70 -27.90 0.16
N ALA A 453 4.22 -27.52 1.33
CA ALA A 453 3.53 -27.69 2.61
C ALA A 453 2.19 -26.95 2.69
N ALA A 454 2.15 -25.69 2.25
CA ALA A 454 0.93 -24.89 2.31
C ALA A 454 -0.05 -25.20 1.18
N GLY A 455 0.48 -25.55 0.01
CA GLY A 455 -0.19 -25.52 -1.29
C GLY A 455 -0.05 -24.14 -1.94
N ILE A 456 0.47 -24.12 -3.18
CA ILE A 456 0.69 -22.90 -3.99
C ILE A 456 -0.59 -22.05 -4.06
N ASP A 457 -1.73 -22.69 -4.31
CA ASP A 457 -3.03 -22.03 -4.39
C ASP A 457 -3.42 -21.30 -3.09
N LEU A 458 -3.15 -21.90 -1.94
CA LEU A 458 -3.48 -21.30 -0.64
C LEU A 458 -2.64 -20.05 -0.39
N ILE A 459 -1.34 -20.11 -0.72
CA ILE A 459 -0.43 -18.97 -0.54
C ILE A 459 -0.80 -17.80 -1.44
N PHE A 460 -1.20 -18.02 -2.69
CA PHE A 460 -1.38 -16.94 -3.67
C PHE A 460 -2.84 -16.52 -3.93
N ARG A 461 -3.85 -17.15 -3.32
CA ARG A 461 -5.23 -16.64 -3.39
C ARG A 461 -5.39 -15.43 -2.47
N PHE A 462 -5.71 -14.27 -3.05
CA PHE A 462 -5.95 -13.02 -2.33
C PHE A 462 -7.23 -13.05 -1.46
N ALA A 463 -7.17 -12.28 -0.36
CA ALA A 463 -8.27 -11.58 0.32
C ALA A 463 -9.36 -12.41 1.04
N GLU A 464 -8.98 -13.23 2.02
CA GLU A 464 -9.84 -13.55 3.16
C GLU A 464 -9.00 -13.44 4.45
N ASP A 465 -9.51 -12.72 5.44
CA ASP A 465 -8.93 -12.64 6.77
C ASP A 465 -8.89 -14.07 7.36
N ASN A 466 -7.76 -14.45 7.98
CA ASN A 466 -7.44 -15.75 8.60
C ASN A 466 -6.71 -16.81 7.73
N ARG A 467 -6.43 -16.59 6.44
CA ARG A 467 -5.68 -17.61 5.64
C ARG A 467 -4.22 -17.78 6.06
N ASP A 468 -3.59 -16.72 6.57
CA ASP A 468 -2.20 -16.78 7.02
C ASP A 468 -2.06 -17.76 8.19
N ASP A 469 -3.06 -17.84 9.08
CA ASP A 469 -3.04 -18.76 10.21
C ASP A 469 -3.10 -20.22 9.73
N LEU A 470 -3.92 -20.50 8.71
CA LEU A 470 -3.97 -21.82 8.09
C LEU A 470 -2.63 -22.18 7.41
N ILE A 471 -1.97 -21.23 6.74
CA ILE A 471 -0.65 -21.45 6.14
C ILE A 471 0.39 -21.73 7.23
N ILE A 472 0.38 -20.94 8.31
CA ILE A 472 1.26 -21.09 9.47
C ILE A 472 1.09 -22.47 10.11
N GLU A 473 -0.14 -22.93 10.31
CA GLU A 473 -0.44 -24.26 10.84
C GLU A 473 0.05 -25.37 9.93
N LYS A 474 -0.13 -25.25 8.61
CA LYS A 474 0.42 -26.21 7.65
C LYS A 474 1.95 -26.24 7.67
N TRP A 475 2.59 -25.07 7.74
CA TRP A 475 4.04 -24.95 7.86
C TRP A 475 4.56 -25.61 9.14
N LYS A 476 3.88 -25.44 10.27
CA LYS A 476 4.23 -26.14 11.52
C LYS A 476 4.17 -27.66 11.36
N ARG A 477 3.08 -28.18 10.77
CA ARG A 477 2.90 -29.64 10.54
C ARG A 477 3.93 -30.22 9.57
N ALA A 478 4.39 -29.42 8.62
CA ALA A 478 5.43 -29.80 7.66
C ALA A 478 6.85 -29.45 8.16
N GLU A 479 7.00 -29.08 9.43
CA GLU A 479 8.28 -28.76 10.07
C GLU A 479 9.09 -27.67 9.35
N VAL A 480 8.41 -26.71 8.70
CA VAL A 480 9.06 -25.50 8.21
C VAL A 480 9.51 -24.70 9.42
N THR A 481 10.81 -24.54 9.62
CA THR A 481 11.35 -24.00 10.87
C THR A 481 11.31 -22.46 10.89
N ILE A 482 11.50 -21.87 12.07
CA ILE A 482 11.70 -20.41 12.16
C ILE A 482 12.96 -19.94 11.40
N PHE A 483 14.01 -20.77 11.35
CA PHE A 483 15.24 -20.47 10.62
C PHE A 483 14.99 -20.43 9.11
N ASP A 484 14.17 -21.33 8.60
CA ASP A 484 13.71 -21.31 7.20
C ASP A 484 13.03 -19.97 6.86
N MET A 485 12.22 -19.45 7.78
CA MET A 485 11.55 -18.15 7.61
C MET A 485 12.55 -16.99 7.63
N PHE A 486 13.54 -17.03 8.52
CA PHE A 486 14.62 -16.05 8.54
C PHE A 486 15.38 -16.05 7.22
N GLU A 487 15.74 -17.21 6.68
CA GLU A 487 16.44 -17.31 5.40
C GLU A 487 15.60 -16.75 4.23
N ILE A 488 14.28 -16.99 4.24
CA ILE A 488 13.37 -16.40 3.25
C ILE A 488 13.32 -14.87 3.38
N VAL A 489 13.16 -14.37 4.60
CA VAL A 489 13.06 -12.93 4.91
C VAL A 489 14.37 -12.23 4.58
N GLU A 490 15.51 -12.82 4.95
CA GLU A 490 16.84 -12.29 4.74
C GLU A 490 17.16 -12.25 3.23
N TRP A 491 16.91 -13.34 2.49
CA TRP A 491 17.07 -13.35 1.03
C TRP A 491 16.21 -12.30 0.33
N ALA A 492 14.97 -12.15 0.78
CA ALA A 492 14.06 -11.14 0.24
C ALA A 492 14.52 -9.71 0.55
N SER A 493 15.06 -9.50 1.75
CA SER A 493 15.57 -8.22 2.25
C SER A 493 16.91 -7.85 1.63
N TYR A 494 17.80 -8.82 1.42
CA TYR A 494 19.11 -8.64 0.82
C TYR A 494 19.02 -7.99 -0.57
N LYS A 495 18.00 -8.36 -1.35
CA LYS A 495 17.66 -7.61 -2.57
C LYS A 495 17.27 -6.16 -2.31
N LYS A 496 16.45 -5.93 -1.28
CA LYS A 496 15.87 -4.62 -0.94
C LYS A 496 16.94 -3.61 -0.51
N TYR A 497 18.07 -4.09 0.01
CA TYR A 497 19.20 -3.29 0.52
C TYR A 497 20.48 -3.49 -0.30
N SER A 498 20.37 -4.05 -1.50
CA SER A 498 21.50 -4.16 -2.44
C SER A 498 21.82 -2.82 -3.12
N SER A 499 20.85 -1.92 -3.11
CA SER A 499 21.03 -0.48 -3.07
C SER A 499 22.17 -0.07 -2.15
N SER A 500 23.24 0.58 -2.60
CA SER A 500 23.92 1.48 -1.66
C SER A 500 22.83 2.41 -1.11
N LEU A 501 22.59 2.38 0.21
CA LEU A 501 21.60 3.26 0.82
C LEU A 501 21.86 4.66 0.28
N PRO A 502 20.83 5.41 -0.13
CA PRO A 502 21.02 6.80 -0.53
C PRO A 502 21.84 7.49 0.54
N GLU A 503 22.82 8.31 0.13
CA GLU A 503 23.58 9.12 1.07
C GLU A 503 22.61 9.83 2.00
N LYS A 504 22.87 9.79 3.31
CA LYS A 504 22.01 10.44 4.29
C LYS A 504 21.89 11.91 3.92
N ARG A 505 20.67 12.44 3.92
CA ARG A 505 20.38 13.82 3.52
C ARG A 505 19.80 14.60 4.69
N GLU A 506 19.97 15.92 4.63
CA GLU A 506 19.20 16.83 5.46
C GLU A 506 17.71 16.72 5.11
N CYS A 507 16.87 16.77 6.14
CA CYS A 507 15.43 16.70 5.97
C CYS A 507 14.87 18.07 5.58
N GLU A 508 14.07 18.11 4.52
CA GLU A 508 13.28 19.31 4.18
C GLU A 508 12.35 19.71 5.35
N PRO A 509 12.13 21.01 5.59
CA PRO A 509 11.28 21.46 6.68
C PRO A 509 9.84 20.97 6.51
N GLY A 510 9.22 20.69 7.66
CA GLY A 510 7.81 20.29 7.76
C GLY A 510 6.84 21.43 7.43
N TYR A 511 5.58 21.27 7.82
CA TYR A 511 4.62 22.37 7.80
C TYR A 511 4.96 23.39 8.88
N LEU A 512 5.04 24.68 8.50
CA LEU A 512 5.39 25.77 9.41
C LEU A 512 4.33 25.97 10.51
N ASP A 513 3.06 25.69 10.20
CA ASP A 513 1.93 25.83 11.11
C ASP A 513 1.62 24.53 11.89
N TYR A 514 2.49 23.52 11.80
CA TYR A 514 2.24 22.20 12.38
C TYR A 514 2.00 22.26 13.89
N GLU A 515 2.90 22.91 14.63
CA GLU A 515 2.80 23.01 16.09
C GLU A 515 1.62 23.89 16.53
N GLU A 516 1.33 24.96 15.77
CA GLU A 516 0.15 25.79 15.97
C GLU A 516 -1.13 24.95 15.85
N LYS A 517 -1.24 24.12 14.81
CA LYS A 517 -2.39 23.23 14.62
C LYS A 517 -2.52 22.18 15.71
N LEU A 518 -1.43 21.62 16.20
CA LEU A 518 -1.45 20.72 17.35
C LEU A 518 -1.90 21.42 18.64
N ALA A 519 -1.46 22.65 18.86
CA ALA A 519 -1.88 23.46 20.01
C ALA A 519 -3.36 23.89 19.91
N GLU A 520 -3.88 24.14 18.70
CA GLU A 520 -5.31 24.35 18.48
C GLU A 520 -6.12 23.09 18.82
N LEU A 521 -5.66 21.92 18.35
CA LEU A 521 -6.27 20.62 18.65
C LEU A 521 -6.32 20.31 20.15
N SER A 522 -5.33 20.77 20.92
CA SER A 522 -5.24 20.53 22.35
C SER A 522 -6.15 21.42 23.20
N LYS A 523 -6.35 22.69 22.80
CA LYS A 523 -7.12 23.69 23.57
C LYS A 523 -8.62 23.40 23.62
N ASP A 524 -9.14 22.69 22.63
CA ASP A 524 -10.56 22.72 22.26
C ASP A 524 -11.40 21.54 22.81
N GLY A 525 -10.86 20.78 23.77
CA GLY A 525 -11.65 19.84 24.58
C GLY A 525 -11.27 18.36 24.49
N ALA A 526 -10.04 18.02 24.08
CA ALA A 526 -9.57 16.63 24.12
C ALA A 526 -8.69 16.37 25.35
N SER A 527 -9.32 16.30 26.54
CA SER A 527 -8.77 15.73 27.79
C SER A 527 -7.58 16.47 28.44
N GLU A 528 -7.62 16.66 29.78
CA GLU A 528 -6.42 17.02 30.59
C GLU A 528 -5.23 16.07 30.35
N ASP A 529 -5.49 14.88 29.80
CA ASP A 529 -4.50 13.88 29.40
C ASP A 529 -3.70 14.26 28.12
N PHE A 530 -4.02 15.36 27.43
CA PHE A 530 -3.25 15.76 26.25
C PHE A 530 -1.84 16.27 26.60
N HIS A 531 -1.73 17.16 27.60
CA HIS A 531 -0.44 17.72 27.99
C HIS A 531 0.49 16.66 28.60
N SER A 532 -0.05 15.75 29.43
CA SER A 532 0.71 14.60 29.95
C SER A 532 1.21 13.67 28.83
N ARG A 533 0.42 13.48 27.76
CA ARG A 533 0.81 12.71 26.57
C ARG A 533 1.83 13.45 25.72
N GLN A 534 1.77 14.77 25.63
CA GLN A 534 2.66 15.58 24.80
C GLN A 534 4.10 15.57 25.33
N ASP A 535 4.27 15.63 26.66
CA ASP A 535 5.59 15.47 27.30
C ASP A 535 6.18 14.08 27.07
N ARG A 536 5.34 13.05 26.93
CA ARG A 536 5.74 11.68 26.53
C ARG A 536 5.94 11.53 25.01
N ALA A 537 5.34 12.38 24.20
CA ALA A 537 5.36 12.31 22.74
C ALA A 537 6.55 13.05 22.12
N ARG A 538 7.30 13.83 22.90
CA ARG A 538 8.65 14.25 22.52
C ARG A 538 9.54 13.02 22.57
N ILE A 539 9.76 12.40 21.41
CA ILE A 539 10.78 11.36 21.29
C ILE A 539 12.12 12.10 21.45
N PRO A 540 12.85 11.91 22.57
CA PRO A 540 14.18 12.51 22.69
C PRO A 540 15.02 12.00 21.52
N VAL A 541 15.86 12.88 20.94
CA VAL A 541 16.94 12.42 20.07
C VAL A 541 17.65 11.32 20.84
N PHE A 542 17.52 10.10 20.35
CA PHE A 542 18.00 8.93 21.05
C PHE A 542 19.52 9.04 21.03
N GLU A 543 20.12 9.61 22.07
CA GLU A 543 21.56 9.48 22.31
C GLU A 543 21.83 7.99 22.27
N GLU A 544 22.66 7.57 21.31
CA GLU A 544 23.03 6.19 21.04
C GLU A 544 23.59 5.55 22.33
N ARG A 545 22.71 5.03 23.19
CA ARG A 545 23.09 4.02 24.17
C ARG A 545 23.27 2.74 23.39
N VAL A 546 24.46 2.64 22.80
CA VAL A 546 25.19 1.43 22.41
C VAL A 546 24.26 0.25 22.16
N LEU A 547 23.67 0.20 20.96
CA LEU A 547 23.51 -1.10 20.32
C LEU A 547 24.94 -1.62 20.15
N PRO A 548 25.32 -2.79 20.72
CA PRO A 548 26.62 -3.35 20.44
C PRO A 548 26.72 -3.46 18.93
N ARG A 549 27.73 -2.79 18.35
CA ARG A 549 28.12 -3.03 16.95
C ARG A 549 28.10 -4.54 16.78
N LEU A 550 27.23 -5.04 15.91
CA LEU A 550 27.43 -6.32 15.25
C LEU A 550 28.69 -6.14 14.39
N GLN A 551 29.86 -6.13 15.05
CA GLN A 551 31.11 -6.41 14.37
C GLN A 551 30.91 -7.78 13.77
N ARG A 552 31.01 -7.84 12.44
CA ARG A 552 31.22 -9.08 11.72
C ARG A 552 32.27 -9.87 12.48
N VAL A 553 31.87 -10.99 13.08
CA VAL A 553 32.82 -12.03 13.46
C VAL A 553 33.37 -12.55 12.15
N SER A 554 34.47 -11.97 11.68
CA SER A 554 35.26 -12.54 10.60
C SER A 554 35.84 -13.84 11.15
N PHE A 555 35.30 -14.97 10.73
CA PHE A 555 36.01 -16.24 10.87
C PHE A 555 37.28 -16.15 10.02
N GLN A 556 38.42 -15.86 10.65
CA GLN A 556 39.71 -16.20 10.06
C GLN A 556 39.79 -17.72 10.10
N GLY A 557 39.45 -18.35 8.97
CA GLY A 557 39.66 -19.78 8.76
C GLY A 557 41.16 -20.07 8.78
N THR A 558 41.64 -20.69 9.85
CA THR A 558 42.97 -21.27 9.90
C THR A 558 43.02 -22.39 8.87
N ARG A 559 43.89 -22.26 7.85
CA ARG A 559 44.22 -23.36 6.94
C ARG A 559 44.81 -24.51 7.76
N ILE A 560 44.07 -25.60 7.90
CA ILE A 560 44.62 -26.88 8.33
C ILE A 560 45.07 -27.63 7.08
N SER A 561 46.38 -27.87 7.00
CA SER A 561 47.03 -28.63 5.95
C SER A 561 46.57 -30.09 5.94
N SER A 562 46.44 -30.62 4.73
CA SER A 562 46.11 -32.00 4.39
C SER A 562 47.19 -32.98 4.84
N THR A 563 46.88 -33.87 5.80
CA THR A 563 47.37 -35.27 5.83
C THR A 563 46.55 -36.12 6.81
N GLY A 564 45.81 -37.10 6.27
CA GLY A 564 45.80 -38.49 6.74
C GLY A 564 45.13 -38.92 8.06
N TRP A 565 44.04 -39.69 7.90
CA TRP A 565 43.66 -40.94 8.60
C TRP A 565 42.67 -40.99 9.80
N ARG A 566 41.69 -41.89 9.57
CA ARG A 566 40.85 -42.77 10.42
C ARG A 566 39.63 -42.23 11.19
N PHE A 567 38.50 -42.86 10.84
CA PHE A 567 37.23 -42.89 11.55
C PHE A 567 37.37 -43.46 12.97
N SER A 568 36.83 -42.73 13.94
CA SER A 568 36.37 -43.27 15.22
C SER A 568 35.19 -42.43 15.72
N SER A 569 34.06 -43.11 15.89
CA SER A 569 32.78 -42.54 16.29
C SER A 569 32.74 -42.35 17.81
N ARG A 570 32.95 -41.12 18.30
CA ARG A 570 32.46 -40.69 19.62
C ARG A 570 32.07 -39.21 19.58
N MET A 571 30.77 -38.95 19.69
CA MET A 571 30.19 -37.63 19.81
C MET A 571 30.26 -37.24 21.30
N THR A 572 31.21 -36.39 21.66
CA THR A 572 31.30 -35.79 23.00
C THR A 572 30.82 -34.36 22.90
N ILE A 573 29.62 -34.09 23.43
CA ILE A 573 29.09 -32.72 23.58
C ILE A 573 29.88 -32.06 24.70
N SER A 574 30.78 -31.14 24.35
CA SER A 574 31.46 -30.25 25.28
C SER A 574 30.70 -28.93 25.34
N LEU A 575 30.00 -28.71 26.46
CA LEU A 575 29.38 -27.43 26.81
C LEU A 575 30.48 -26.49 27.33
N PHE A 576 30.76 -25.40 26.61
CA PHE A 576 31.54 -24.28 27.15
C PHE A 576 30.62 -23.33 27.92
N PRO A 577 30.96 -22.93 29.15
CA PRO A 577 30.20 -21.93 29.89
C PRO A 577 30.58 -20.53 29.41
N PHE A 578 29.61 -19.75 28.93
CA PHE A 578 29.76 -18.31 28.79
C PHE A 578 29.78 -17.68 30.18
N ARG A 579 30.91 -17.09 30.57
CA ARG A 579 30.98 -16.13 31.69
C ARG A 579 30.54 -14.76 31.19
N TYR A 580 29.65 -14.15 31.95
CA TYR A 580 29.17 -12.78 31.78
C TYR A 580 30.29 -11.75 31.81
N LEU A 581 30.23 -10.79 30.88
CA LEU A 581 30.48 -9.36 31.10
C LEU A 581 29.49 -8.57 30.25
#